data_AF-A0A7V4KBC8-F1
#
_entry.id   AF-A0A7V4KBC8-F1
#
_cell.length_a   1.000
_cell.length_b   1.000
_cell.length_c   1.000
_cell.angle_alpha   90.00
_cell.angle_beta   90.00
_cell.angle_gamma   90.00
#
_symmetry.space_group_name_H-M   'P 1'
#
loop_
_entity.id
_entity.type
_entity.pdbx_description
1 polymer ?
#
loop_
_entity_poly.entity_id
_entity_poly.type
_entity_poly.pdbx_seq_one_letter_code
_entity_poly.pdbx_strand_id
1 'polypeptide(L)'
;MRILVINPGATSTKVAVFEGKQKILQETLQHSVEELDKYPTIMDQKEMRANAVEEFLRKHNLTIDQFDAIAARGGILPPVESGTYIVDENMV
;
A
#
# COMPACT_ATOMS: atom_id res chain seq x y z
N MET A 1 -13.42 5.71 -12.35
CA MET A 1 -12.26 4.89 -11.94
C MET A 1 -11.68 5.45 -10.65
N ARG A 2 -11.94 4.79 -9.53
CA ARG A 2 -11.37 5.10 -8.22
C ARG A 2 -10.21 4.13 -7.94
N ILE A 3 -9.04 4.66 -7.61
CA ILE A 3 -7.81 3.88 -7.43
C ILE A 3 -7.24 4.11 -6.03
N LEU A 4 -6.92 3.03 -5.34
CA LEU A 4 -6.11 3.06 -4.12
C LEU A 4 -4.64 2.90 -4.51
N VAL A 5 -3.79 3.82 -4.10
CA VAL A 5 -2.35 3.76 -4.33
C VAL A 5 -1.63 3.53 -3.02
N ILE A 6 -0.83 2.46 -2.93
CA ILE A 6 -0.10 2.04 -1.73
C ILE A 6 1.40 2.06 -2.02
N ASN A 7 2.17 2.77 -1.21
CA ASN A 7 3.62 2.84 -1.33
C ASN A 7 4.27 2.56 0.03
N PRO A 8 4.59 1.29 0.32
CA PRO A 8 5.37 0.93 1.49
C PRO A 8 6.81 1.48 1.36
N GLY A 9 7.24 2.19 2.39
CA GLY A 9 8.63 2.61 2.60
C GLY A 9 9.20 1.97 3.87
N ALA A 10 10.47 2.27 4.18
CA ALA A 10 11.16 1.71 5.34
C ALA A 10 10.42 2.00 6.65
N THR A 11 10.18 3.28 6.94
CA THR A 11 9.56 3.75 8.20
C THR A 11 8.15 4.30 8.03
N SER A 12 7.57 4.19 6.84
CA SER A 12 6.23 4.71 6.56
C SER A 12 5.53 3.91 5.48
N THR A 13 4.23 4.14 5.32
CA THR A 13 3.44 3.72 4.16
C THR A 13 2.64 4.92 3.67
N LYS A 14 2.93 5.36 2.44
CA LYS A 14 2.16 6.45 1.82
C LYS A 14 0.95 5.83 1.13
N VAL A 15 -0.22 6.39 1.40
CA VAL A 15 -1.48 5.92 0.83
C VAL A 15 -2.20 7.10 0.18
N ALA A 16 -2.79 6.89 -1.00
CA ALA A 16 -3.57 7.91 -1.67
C ALA A 16 -4.79 7.31 -2.37
N VAL A 17 -5.86 8.10 -2.47
CA VAL A 17 -7.04 7.78 -3.26
C VAL A 17 -7.11 8.73 -4.44
N PHE A 18 -7.29 8.16 -5.64
CA PHE A 18 -7.49 8.91 -6.87
C PHE A 18 -8.86 8.63 -7.46
N GLU A 19 -9.45 9.64 -8.09
CA GLU A 19 -10.56 9.51 -9.03
C GLU A 19 -10.09 9.96 -10.41
N GLY A 20 -9.91 9.00 -11.31
CA GLY A 20 -9.26 9.23 -12.59
C GLY A 20 -7.84 9.79 -12.39
N LYS A 21 -7.63 11.04 -12.81
CA LYS A 21 -6.33 11.73 -12.68
C LYS A 21 -6.26 12.64 -11.44
N GLN A 22 -7.35 12.78 -10.71
CA GLN A 22 -7.42 13.68 -9.57
C GLN A 22 -7.07 12.92 -8.29
N LYS A 23 -6.11 13.44 -7.53
CA LYS A 23 -5.81 12.95 -6.19
C LYS A 23 -6.83 13.52 -5.22
N ILE A 24 -7.65 12.67 -4.62
CA ILE A 24 -8.73 13.06 -3.71
C ILE A 24 -8.18 13.22 -2.29
N LEU A 25 -7.39 12.24 -1.83
CA LEU A 25 -6.77 12.30 -0.52
C LEU A 25 -5.43 11.55 -0.51
N GLN A 26 -4.57 11.91 0.44
CA GLN A 26 -3.27 11.27 0.65
C GLN A 26 -2.86 11.41 2.11
N GLU A 27 -2.35 10.32 2.68
CA GLU A 27 -1.73 10.32 4.01
C GLU A 27 -0.39 9.58 3.97
N THR A 28 0.48 9.92 4.94
CA THR A 28 1.69 9.14 5.23
C THR A 28 1.48 8.48 6.58
N LEU A 29 1.29 7.17 6.59
CA LEU A 29 1.18 6.33 7.77
C LEU A 29 2.59 6.12 8.31
N GLN A 30 2.90 6.67 9.48
CA GLN A 30 4.22 6.55 10.09
C GLN A 30 4.27 5.30 10.95
N HIS A 31 5.36 4.55 10.85
CA HIS A 31 5.63 3.36 11.65
C HIS A 31 6.80 3.67 12.57
N SER A 32 6.60 3.58 13.87
CA SER A 32 7.66 3.90 14.83
C SER A 32 8.72 2.80 14.85
N VAL A 33 9.95 3.12 15.26
CA VAL A 33 11.01 2.11 15.37
C VAL A 33 10.61 1.02 16.36
N GLU A 34 9.99 1.40 17.48
CA GLU A 34 9.52 0.47 18.52
C GLU A 34 8.42 -0.47 18.03
N GLU A 35 7.62 -0.04 17.05
CA GLU A 35 6.65 -0.91 16.39
C GLU A 35 7.32 -1.85 15.39
N LEU A 36 8.22 -1.32 14.55
CA LEU A 36 8.92 -2.10 13.53
C LEU A 36 9.84 -3.16 14.13
N ASP A 37 10.49 -2.87 15.27
CA ASP A 37 11.41 -3.77 15.98
C ASP A 37 10.70 -5.01 16.56
N LYS A 38 9.36 -5.03 16.59
CA LYS A 38 8.58 -6.22 16.96
C LYS A 38 8.61 -7.31 15.89
N TYR A 39 9.06 -7.00 14.68
CA TYR A 39 9.01 -7.87 13.52
C TYR A 39 10.43 -8.33 13.13
N PRO A 40 10.74 -9.64 13.19
CA PRO A 40 12.07 -10.15 12.85
C PRO A 40 12.50 -9.85 11.41
N THR A 41 11.54 -9.83 10.47
CA THR A 41 11.78 -9.54 9.05
C THR A 41 10.79 -8.51 8.52
N ILE A 42 11.11 -7.92 7.36
CA ILE A 42 10.20 -7.00 6.65
C ILE A 42 8.91 -7.72 6.24
N MET A 43 8.98 -9.01 5.90
CA MET A 43 7.80 -9.78 5.50
C MET A 43 6.84 -9.99 6.66
N ASP A 44 7.36 -10.11 7.89
CA ASP A 44 6.52 -10.22 9.09
C ASP A 44 5.70 -8.94 9.36
N GLN A 45 6.10 -7.80 8.77
CA GLN A 45 5.37 -6.53 8.89
C GLN A 45 4.12 -6.46 8.00
N LYS A 46 3.88 -7.46 7.13
CA LYS A 46 2.80 -7.45 6.12
C LYS A 46 1.45 -7.12 6.75
N GLU A 47 1.07 -7.83 7.81
CA GLU A 47 -0.25 -7.69 8.45
C GLU A 47 -0.39 -6.32 9.12
N MET A 48 0.63 -5.87 9.86
CA MET A 48 0.63 -4.53 10.48
C MET A 48 0.45 -3.42 9.45
N ARG A 49 1.17 -3.51 8.32
CA ARG A 49 1.06 -2.51 7.24
C ARG A 49 -0.29 -2.56 6.55
N ALA A 50 -0.87 -3.75 6.35
CA ALA A 50 -2.23 -3.89 5.82
C ALA A 50 -3.26 -3.26 6.76
N ASN A 51 -3.18 -3.56 8.05
CA ASN A 51 -4.06 -2.99 9.08
C ASN A 51 -3.99 -1.45 9.09
N ALA A 52 -2.79 -0.87 8.97
CA ALA A 52 -2.65 0.58 8.90
C ALA A 52 -3.36 1.18 7.66
N VAL A 53 -3.33 0.49 6.52
CA VAL A 53 -4.07 0.90 5.31
C VAL A 53 -5.58 0.76 5.52
N GLU A 54 -6.05 -0.33 6.13
CA GLU A 54 -7.47 -0.52 6.45
C GLU A 54 -7.99 0.54 7.43
N GLU A 55 -7.20 0.90 8.44
CA GLU A 55 -7.52 1.98 9.36
C GLU A 55 -7.63 3.33 8.65
N PHE A 56 -6.74 3.61 7.70
CA PHE A 56 -6.84 4.77 6.84
C PHE A 56 -8.15 4.78 6.04
N LEU A 57 -8.55 3.65 5.44
CA LEU A 57 -9.81 3.56 4.71
C LEU A 57 -11.00 3.80 5.65
N ARG A 58 -11.04 3.15 6.81
CA ARG A 58 -12.08 3.32 7.83
C ARG A 58 -12.18 4.76 8.32
N LYS A 59 -11.05 5.42 8.60
CA LYS A 59 -10.97 6.82 9.03
C LYS A 59 -11.65 7.77 8.03
N HIS A 60 -11.57 7.45 6.74
CA HIS A 60 -12.16 8.24 5.65
C HIS A 60 -13.53 7.71 5.19
N ASN A 61 -14.13 6.76 5.92
CA ASN A 61 -15.41 6.11 5.56
C ASN A 61 -15.39 5.45 4.17
N LEU A 62 -14.24 4.87 3.81
CA LEU A 62 -14.04 4.14 2.56
C LEU A 62 -14.01 2.63 2.82
N THR A 63 -14.51 1.87 1.87
CA THR A 63 -14.45 0.41 1.87
C THR A 63 -13.75 -0.09 0.61
N ILE A 64 -13.11 -1.26 0.68
CA ILE A 64 -12.24 -1.74 -0.40
C ILE A 64 -12.99 -2.04 -1.70
N ASP A 65 -14.27 -2.40 -1.60
CA ASP A 65 -15.19 -2.66 -2.72
C ASP A 65 -15.54 -1.40 -3.53
N GLN A 66 -15.21 -0.21 -3.04
CA GLN A 66 -15.42 1.05 -3.76
C GLN A 66 -14.31 1.36 -4.77
N PHE A 67 -13.24 0.55 -4.82
CA PHE A 67 -12.09 0.79 -5.68
C PHE A 67 -12.14 -0.12 -6.91
N ASP A 68 -11.92 0.47 -8.08
CA ASP A 68 -11.83 -0.26 -9.35
C ASP A 68 -10.46 -0.95 -9.50
N ALA A 69 -9.43 -0.41 -8.83
CA ALA A 69 -8.08 -0.96 -8.85
C ALA A 69 -7.28 -0.54 -7.61
N ILE A 70 -6.30 -1.37 -7.27
CA ILE A 70 -5.26 -1.07 -6.28
C ILE A 70 -3.91 -1.10 -7.00
N ALA A 71 -3.13 -0.03 -6.87
CA ALA A 71 -1.79 0.07 -7.42
C ALA A 71 -0.77 0.15 -6.27
N ALA A 72 0.28 -0.66 -6.35
CA ALA A 72 1.35 -0.65 -5.35
C ALA A 72 2.72 -0.38 -5.99
N ARG A 73 3.65 0.18 -5.20
CA ARG A 73 5.05 0.23 -5.60
C ARG A 73 5.58 -1.21 -5.69
N GLY A 74 6.20 -1.55 -6.83
CA GLY A 74 6.85 -2.85 -7.02
C GLY A 74 7.93 -3.13 -5.97
N GLY A 75 7.99 -4.41 -5.56
CA GLY A 75 8.98 -4.91 -4.62
C GLY A 75 10.31 -5.30 -5.29
N ILE A 76 11.04 -6.18 -4.63
CA ILE A 76 12.27 -6.78 -5.18
C ILE A 76 11.83 -7.92 -6.12
N LEU A 77 11.83 -7.64 -7.43
CA LEU A 77 11.53 -8.60 -8.47
C LEU A 77 12.79 -8.90 -9.30
N PRO A 78 12.85 -10.04 -10.01
CA PRO A 78 13.82 -10.25 -11.08
C PRO A 78 13.77 -9.11 -12.13
N PRO A 79 14.77 -9.00 -13.02
CA PRO A 79 14.72 -8.05 -14.12
C PRO A 79 13.44 -8.22 -14.95
N VAL A 80 12.67 -7.14 -15.07
CA VAL A 80 11.42 -7.07 -15.84
C VAL A 80 11.42 -5.81 -16.70
N GLU A 81 10.61 -5.80 -17.77
CA GLU A 81 10.43 -4.61 -18.59
C GLU A 81 9.77 -3.47 -17.80
N SER A 82 9.95 -2.23 -18.23
CA SER A 82 9.24 -1.10 -17.62
C SER A 82 7.76 -1.18 -17.94
N GLY A 83 6.90 -1.08 -16.93
CA GLY A 83 5.46 -1.08 -17.15
C GLY A 83 4.66 -1.30 -15.87
N THR A 84 3.37 -1.53 -16.06
CA THR A 84 2.45 -1.93 -15.00
C THR A 84 2.13 -3.40 -15.18
N TYR A 85 2.15 -4.14 -14.09
CA TYR A 85 1.91 -5.57 -14.06
C TYR A 85 0.68 -5.88 -13.22
N ILE A 86 -0.07 -6.90 -13.62
CA ILE A 86 -1.05 -7.54 -12.76
C ILE A 86 -0.27 -8.40 -11.77
N VAL A 87 -0.50 -8.19 -10.47
CA VAL A 87 0.14 -8.98 -9.41
C VAL A 87 -0.39 -10.42 -9.47
N ASP A 88 0.52 -11.39 -9.47
CA ASP A 88 0.23 -12.82 -9.45
C ASP A 88 1.09 -13.54 -8.39
N GLU A 89 0.90 -14.87 -8.28
CA GLU A 89 1.63 -15.71 -7.32
C GLU A 89 3.14 -15.79 -7.59
N ASN A 90 3.62 -15.41 -8.78
CA ASN A 90 5.07 -15.39 -9.06
C ASN A 90 5.74 -14.13 -8.49
N MET A 91 4.96 -13.11 -8.09
CA MET A 91 5.44 -11.84 -7.55
C MET A 91 5.42 -11.76 -6.02
N VAL A 92 4.81 -12.74 -5.33
CA VAL A 92 4.52 -12.71 -3.88
C VAL A 92 5.46 -13.62 -3.08
#